data_AF-A0A814PR26-F1
#
_entry.id   AF-A0A814PR26-F1
#
_cell.length_a   1.000
_cell.length_b   1.000
_cell.length_c   1.000
_cell.angle_alpha   90.00
_cell.angle_beta   90.00
_cell.angle_gamma   90.00
#
_symmetry.space_group_name_H-M   'P 1'
#
loop_
_entity.id
_entity.type
_entity.pdbx_description
1 polymer ?
#
loop_
_entity_poly.entity_id
_entity_poly.type
_entity_poly.pdbx_seq_one_letter_code
_entity_poly.pdbx_strand_id
1 'polypeptide(L)'
;MKFFIVPVILLIALNLIISSAQNDIPKCIQEKINNILAEPVWNPPASIMKYLYNDKTMYLLSSDCCDQFNNLYDESCNYICAPSGGFTGRGDGQCMDFHQQAKFLGKVWVDTRGRGK
;
A
#
# COMPACT_ATOMS: atom_id res chain seq x y z
N MET A 1 -60.81 -16.51 3.00
CA MET A 1 -59.63 -16.15 2.18
C MET A 1 -58.58 -15.53 3.08
N LYS A 2 -57.49 -16.24 3.38
CA LYS A 2 -56.34 -15.70 4.13
C LYS A 2 -55.36 -15.14 3.09
N PHE A 3 -55.25 -13.82 3.02
CA PHE A 3 -54.23 -13.16 2.21
C PHE A 3 -52.88 -13.35 2.90
N PHE A 4 -52.03 -14.20 2.33
CA PHE A 4 -50.63 -14.29 2.72
C PHE A 4 -49.91 -13.06 2.15
N ILE A 5 -49.73 -12.04 2.98
CA ILE A 5 -48.80 -10.95 2.71
C ILE A 5 -47.40 -11.53 2.92
N VAL A 6 -46.79 -12.06 1.85
CA VAL A 6 -45.37 -12.39 1.86
C VAL A 6 -44.62 -11.06 2.01
N PRO A 7 -43.74 -10.90 3.02
CA PRO A 7 -43.08 -9.64 3.25
C PRO A 7 -42.04 -9.42 2.14
N VAL A 8 -42.40 -8.60 1.15
CA VAL A 8 -41.49 -8.05 0.12
C VAL A 8 -40.31 -7.29 0.76
N ILE A 9 -40.43 -6.97 2.06
CA ILE A 9 -39.40 -6.31 2.87
C ILE A 9 -38.15 -7.19 3.05
N LEU A 10 -38.23 -8.52 2.96
CA LEU A 10 -37.06 -9.39 3.15
C LEU A 10 -36.12 -9.44 1.94
N LEU A 11 -36.60 -9.10 0.74
CA LEU A 11 -35.78 -9.11 -0.49
C LEU A 11 -34.95 -7.83 -0.68
N ILE A 12 -35.30 -6.73 0.00
CA ILE A 12 -34.57 -5.45 -0.11
C ILE A 12 -33.34 -5.45 0.81
N ALA A 13 -33.35 -6.21 1.90
CA ALA A 13 -32.24 -6.27 2.85
C ALA A 13 -31.01 -7.05 2.33
N LEU A 14 -31.13 -7.83 1.25
CA LEU A 14 -30.02 -8.65 0.75
C LEU A 14 -29.09 -7.91 -0.23
N ASN A 15 -29.47 -6.73 -0.72
CA ASN A 15 -28.70 -5.99 -1.73
C ASN A 15 -27.72 -4.94 -1.15
N LEU A 16 -27.51 -4.89 0.18
CA LEU A 16 -26.58 -3.94 0.82
C LEU A 16 -25.23 -4.55 1.23
N ILE A 17 -24.98 -5.83 0.96
CA ILE A 17 -23.72 -6.50 1.34
C ILE A 17 -22.95 -6.89 0.08
N ILE A 18 -22.79 -5.95 -0.84
CA ILE A 18 -21.73 -6.01 -1.85
C ILE A 18 -21.01 -4.67 -1.85
N SER A 19 -20.49 -4.26 -0.69
CA SER A 19 -19.31 -3.39 -0.71
C SER A 19 -18.18 -4.25 -1.22
N SER A 20 -17.94 -4.15 -2.53
CA SER A 20 -16.79 -4.72 -3.21
C SER A 20 -15.55 -4.50 -2.35
N ALA A 21 -14.77 -5.56 -2.13
CA ALA A 21 -13.44 -5.53 -1.53
C ALA A 21 -12.46 -4.73 -2.42
N GLN A 22 -12.74 -3.44 -2.59
CA GLN A 22 -11.78 -2.47 -3.05
C GLN A 22 -10.81 -2.32 -1.88
N ASN A 23 -9.61 -2.87 -2.03
CA ASN A 23 -8.55 -2.79 -1.03
C ASN A 23 -8.29 -1.32 -0.69
N ASP A 24 -8.90 -0.81 0.38
CA ASP A 24 -8.71 0.57 0.81
C ASP A 24 -7.25 0.76 1.21
N ILE A 25 -6.51 1.47 0.36
CA ILE A 25 -5.17 1.93 0.67
C ILE A 25 -5.32 2.90 1.85
N PRO A 26 -4.53 2.76 2.94
CA PRO A 26 -4.64 3.67 4.08
C PRO A 26 -4.51 5.11 3.62
N LYS A 27 -5.36 6.00 4.16
CA LYS A 27 -5.41 7.41 3.74
C LYS A 27 -4.02 8.08 3.75
N CYS A 28 -3.21 7.77 4.76
CA CYS A 28 -1.86 8.31 4.87
C CYS A 28 -0.90 7.80 3.78
N ILE A 29 -1.09 6.59 3.25
CA ILE A 29 -0.35 6.07 2.09
C ILE A 29 -0.82 6.77 0.82
N GLN A 30 -2.13 7.02 0.69
CA GLN A 30 -2.66 7.84 -0.40
C GLN A 30 -2.09 9.27 -0.37
N GLU A 31 -1.94 9.87 0.81
CA GLU A 31 -1.31 11.19 0.98
C GLU A 31 0.17 11.17 0.55
N LYS A 32 0.93 10.11 0.85
CA LYS A 32 2.31 9.95 0.33
C LYS A 32 2.34 9.95 -1.20
N ILE A 33 1.42 9.21 -1.84
CA ILE A 33 1.30 9.21 -3.31
C ILE A 33 1.02 10.63 -3.83
N ASN A 34 0.07 11.33 -3.22
CA ASN A 34 -0.30 12.68 -3.65
C ASN A 34 0.87 13.68 -3.50
N ASN A 35 1.66 13.56 -2.43
CA ASN A 35 2.84 14.40 -2.23
C ASN A 35 3.89 14.16 -3.33
N ILE A 36 4.17 12.90 -3.68
CA ILE A 36 5.08 12.55 -4.78
C ILE A 36 4.53 13.05 -6.13
N LEU A 37 3.22 12.97 -6.34
CA LEU A 37 2.58 13.50 -7.55
C LEU A 37 2.67 15.02 -7.67
N ALA A 38 2.84 15.75 -6.56
CA ALA A 38 3.04 17.19 -6.55
C ALA A 38 4.51 17.59 -6.83
N GLU A 39 5.44 16.64 -6.78
CA GLU A 39 6.86 16.84 -7.10
C GLU A 39 7.16 16.60 -8.60
N PRO A 40 8.33 17.07 -9.09
CA PRO A 40 8.86 16.64 -10.37
C PRO A 40 8.92 15.11 -10.47
N VAL A 41 8.75 14.57 -11.68
CA VAL A 41 8.78 13.13 -11.90
C VAL A 41 10.13 12.55 -11.47
N TRP A 42 10.11 11.62 -10.52
CA TRP A 42 11.30 10.93 -10.05
C TRP A 42 11.88 9.99 -11.12
N ASN A 43 13.21 9.80 -11.06
CA ASN A 43 13.92 8.81 -11.85
C ASN A 43 14.91 8.06 -10.94
N PRO A 44 14.65 6.80 -10.57
CA PRO A 44 13.61 5.91 -11.10
C PRO A 44 12.17 6.30 -10.68
N PRO A 45 11.13 5.82 -11.40
CA PRO A 45 9.75 6.11 -11.03
C PRO A 45 9.42 5.62 -9.61
N ALA A 46 8.76 6.48 -8.84
CA ALA A 46 8.33 6.17 -7.48
C ALA A 46 7.41 4.93 -7.45
N SER A 47 7.46 4.17 -6.36
CA SER A 47 6.66 2.97 -6.20
C SER A 47 6.33 2.68 -4.74
N ILE A 48 5.15 2.11 -4.51
CA ILE A 48 4.71 1.61 -3.21
C ILE A 48 4.31 0.15 -3.37
N MET A 49 4.94 -0.71 -2.57
CA MET A 49 4.77 -2.15 -2.57
C MET A 49 4.23 -2.61 -1.21
N LYS A 50 3.28 -3.54 -1.23
CA LYS A 50 2.65 -4.10 -0.03
C LYS A 50 3.31 -5.43 0.33
N TYR A 51 3.63 -5.59 1.61
CA TYR A 51 4.21 -6.79 2.18
C TYR A 51 3.45 -7.23 3.43
N LEU A 52 3.53 -8.53 3.73
CA LEU A 52 3.27 -9.06 5.07
C LEU A 52 4.63 -9.28 5.73
N TYR A 53 4.86 -8.66 6.87
CA TYR A 53 6.10 -8.80 7.64
C TYR A 53 5.77 -8.73 9.13
N ASN A 54 6.23 -9.73 9.90
CA ASN A 54 5.88 -9.91 11.31
C ASN A 54 4.36 -9.86 11.55
N ASP A 55 3.59 -10.59 10.73
CA ASP A 55 2.13 -10.67 10.75
C ASP A 55 1.40 -9.31 10.61
N LYS A 56 2.09 -8.29 10.13
CA LYS A 56 1.56 -6.96 9.90
C LYS A 56 1.69 -6.59 8.43
N THR A 57 0.68 -5.88 7.93
CA THR A 57 0.76 -5.24 6.61
C THR A 57 1.76 -4.10 6.65
N MET A 58 2.69 -4.09 5.70
CA MET A 58 3.70 -3.05 5.54
C MET A 58 3.69 -2.49 4.12
N TYR A 59 4.06 -1.22 4.01
CA TYR A 59 4.14 -0.45 2.77
C TYR A 59 5.58 0.02 2.56
N LEU A 60 6.26 -0.58 1.59
CA LEU A 60 7.61 -0.19 1.19
C LEU A 60 7.52 0.89 0.11
N LEU A 61 8.00 2.08 0.42
CA LEU A 61 8.11 3.22 -0.50
C LEU A 61 9.53 3.29 -1.05
N SER A 62 9.67 3.35 -2.38
CA SER A 62 10.97 3.59 -3.01
C SER A 62 11.41 5.04 -2.87
N SER A 63 12.72 5.30 -2.88
CA SER A 63 13.29 6.65 -2.96
C SER A 63 13.52 7.10 -4.41
N ASP A 64 13.75 8.39 -4.59
CA ASP A 64 14.10 9.02 -5.87
C ASP A 64 15.60 8.89 -6.23
N CYS A 65 16.42 8.36 -5.31
CA CYS A 65 17.85 8.14 -5.48
C CYS A 65 18.32 6.86 -4.75
N CYS A 66 19.29 6.16 -5.31
CA CYS A 66 19.84 4.92 -4.73
C CYS A 66 20.53 5.11 -3.37
N ASP A 67 21.05 6.32 -3.10
CA ASP A 67 21.74 6.65 -1.85
C ASP A 67 20.77 7.05 -0.73
N GLN A 68 19.47 7.10 -1.02
CA GLN A 68 18.41 7.34 -0.06
C GLN A 68 17.74 6.03 0.37
N PHE A 69 17.11 6.06 1.54
CA PHE A 69 16.47 4.90 2.14
C PHE A 69 15.07 4.62 1.59
N ASN A 70 14.85 3.38 1.15
CA ASN A 70 13.51 2.91 0.82
C ASN A 70 12.77 2.60 2.11
N ASN A 71 11.86 3.49 2.51
CA ASN A 71 11.24 3.47 3.82
C ASN A 71 10.06 2.49 3.91
N LEU A 72 10.02 1.72 5.00
CA LEU A 72 8.93 0.82 5.34
C LEU A 72 8.00 1.47 6.35
N TYR A 73 6.70 1.48 6.04
CA TYR A 73 5.66 2.03 6.89
C TYR A 73 4.61 0.97 7.26
N ASP A 74 4.03 1.06 8.45
CA ASP A 74 2.85 0.29 8.82
C ASP A 74 1.54 0.91 8.28
N GLU A 75 0.39 0.29 8.58
CA GLU A 75 -0.94 0.79 8.18
C GLU A 75 -1.32 2.16 8.78
N SER A 76 -0.65 2.58 9.85
CA SER A 76 -0.81 3.91 10.45
C SER A 76 0.22 4.92 9.95
N CYS A 77 1.02 4.54 8.94
CA CYS A 77 2.14 5.31 8.39
C CYS A 77 3.25 5.66 9.39
N ASN A 78 3.40 4.87 10.46
CA ASN A 78 4.59 4.95 11.30
C ASN A 78 5.78 4.42 10.52
N TYR A 79 6.90 5.14 10.56
CA TYR A 79 8.17 4.62 10.06
C TYR A 79 8.59 3.42 10.91
N ILE A 80 8.92 2.31 10.25
CA ILE A 80 9.36 1.09 10.92
C ILE A 80 10.88 0.93 10.75
N CYS A 81 11.36 0.98 9.53
CA CYS A 81 12.78 0.84 9.16
C CYS A 81 12.99 1.17 7.68
N ALA A 82 14.21 1.03 7.20
CA ALA A 82 14.53 0.99 5.77
C ALA A 82 15.27 -0.31 5.44
N PRO A 83 14.64 -1.29 4.76
CA PRO A 83 15.30 -2.55 4.43
C PRO A 83 16.29 -2.45 3.27
N SER A 84 16.34 -1.33 2.54
CA SER A 84 17.22 -1.13 1.39
C SER A 84 17.47 0.35 1.09
N GLY A 85 18.34 0.61 0.13
CA GLY A 85 18.80 1.97 -0.19
C GLY A 85 19.91 2.42 0.77
N GLY A 86 20.16 3.73 0.81
CA GLY A 86 21.31 4.29 1.50
C GLY A 86 22.62 4.05 0.75
N PHE A 87 23.71 4.70 1.18
CA PHE A 87 25.03 4.57 0.53
C PHE A 87 25.53 3.13 0.34
N THR A 88 25.12 2.20 1.20
CA THR A 88 25.53 0.79 1.11
C THR A 88 24.53 -0.08 0.35
N GLY A 89 23.34 0.45 0.05
CA GLY A 89 22.19 -0.30 -0.46
C GLY A 89 21.50 -1.21 0.57
N ARG A 90 22.04 -1.32 1.80
CA ARG A 90 21.56 -2.24 2.84
C ARG A 90 20.50 -1.63 3.77
N GLY A 91 20.08 -0.40 3.49
CA GLY A 91 19.12 0.30 4.34
C GLY A 91 19.74 0.77 5.66
N ASP A 92 18.89 0.95 6.67
CA ASP A 92 19.25 1.56 7.96
C ASP A 92 19.72 0.54 9.02
N GLY A 93 19.69 -0.76 8.69
CA GLY A 93 20.10 -1.85 9.58
C GLY A 93 19.08 -2.23 10.65
N GLN A 94 17.87 -1.67 10.66
CA GLN A 94 16.85 -1.95 11.69
C GLN A 94 15.99 -3.19 11.38
N CYS A 95 15.88 -3.58 10.10
CA CYS A 95 15.11 -4.75 9.65
C CYS A 95 15.93 -5.66 8.74
N MET A 96 17.02 -6.21 9.29
CA MET A 96 18.01 -7.02 8.55
C MET A 96 17.43 -8.32 7.96
N ASP A 97 16.35 -8.84 8.53
CA ASP A 97 15.67 -10.06 8.09
C ASP A 97 14.52 -9.80 7.11
N PHE A 98 14.23 -8.53 6.78
CA PHE A 98 13.08 -8.16 5.94
C PHE A 98 13.05 -8.94 4.62
N HIS A 99 14.17 -9.01 3.90
CA HIS A 99 14.23 -9.71 2.61
C HIS A 99 14.04 -11.23 2.72
N GLN A 100 14.19 -11.79 3.92
CA GLN A 100 14.03 -13.23 4.19
C GLN A 100 12.61 -13.55 4.68
N GLN A 101 12.03 -12.67 5.50
CA GLN A 101 10.77 -12.91 6.21
C GLN A 101 9.57 -12.23 5.55
N ALA A 102 9.77 -11.10 4.85
CA ALA A 102 8.67 -10.35 4.27
C ALA A 102 8.10 -11.08 3.04
N LYS A 103 6.78 -11.26 3.02
CA LYS A 103 6.05 -11.82 1.89
C LYS A 103 5.43 -10.70 1.07
N PHE A 104 5.82 -10.60 -0.19
CA PHE A 104 5.19 -9.66 -1.13
C PHE A 104 3.70 -9.99 -1.31
N LEU A 105 2.84 -9.00 -1.07
CA LEU A 105 1.39 -9.12 -1.23
C LEU A 105 0.88 -8.46 -2.51
N GLY A 106 1.59 -7.46 -3.03
CA GLY A 106 1.20 -6.81 -4.27
C GLY A 106 1.74 -5.41 -4.43
N LYS A 107 1.55 -4.86 -5.63
CA LYS A 107 1.87 -3.48 -5.95
C LYS A 107 0.69 -2.60 -5.57
N VAL A 108 0.95 -1.58 -4.75
CA VAL A 108 -0.05 -0.57 -4.38
C VAL A 108 -0.12 0.50 -5.46
N TRP A 109 1.03 1.04 -5.83
CA TRP A 109 1.12 2.13 -6.79
C TRP A 109 2.51 2.19 -7.41
N VAL A 110 2.59 2.68 -8.65
CA VAL A 110 3.83 3.05 -9.35
C VAL A 110 3.54 4.33 -10.13
N ASP A 111 4.42 5.32 -10.03
CA ASP A 111 4.31 6.55 -10.82
C ASP A 111 4.44 6.22 -12.31
N THR A 112 3.37 6.46 -13.05
CA THR A 112 3.32 6.18 -14.49
C THR A 112 3.81 7.34 -15.33
N ARG A 113 4.00 8.53 -14.75
CA ARG A 113 4.47 9.74 -15.46
C ARG A 113 5.89 9.58 -16.00
N GLY A 114 6.70 8.72 -15.36
CA GLY A 114 8.08 8.43 -15.75
C GLY A 114 8.25 7.28 -16.74
N ARG A 115 7.19 6.52 -17.08
CA ARG A 115 7.28 5.41 -18.03
C ARG A 115 7.32 5.94 -19.46
N GLY A 116 8.49 5.88 -20.12
CA GLY A 116 8.66 6.25 -21.53
C GLY A 116 9.62 7.43 -21.78
N LYS A 117 10.38 7.86 -20.78
CA LYS A 117 11.58 8.70 -21.00
C LYS A 117 12.82 7.84 -21.14
#